data_AF-A0A1S2MDR6-F1
#
_entry.id   AF-A0A1S2MDR6-F1
#
_cell.length_a   1.000
_cell.length_b   1.000
_cell.length_c   1.000
_cell.angle_alpha   90.00
_cell.angle_beta   90.00
_cell.angle_gamma   90.00
#
_symmetry.space_group_name_H-M   'P 1'
#
loop_
_entity.id
_entity.type
_entity.pdbx_description
1 polymer ?
#
loop_
_entity_poly.entity_id
_entity_poly.type
_entity_poly.pdbx_seq_one_letter_code
_entity_poly.pdbx_strand_id
1 'polypeptide(L)'
;MKHYKVIFLVTMFILSFTMLISANESQGKTHEEKQIEEFIKGNDYIPAKKAIAQFQKMYGEKVNLPRKLPFEPTHRFGNIDKDGRLKLHFLRPGKIDEYPTLDFVFYVMPQKDLDMIVHSNDKVYNLKNEEKAFYRKHHNDFHSLAFVQNKLGYYFGANPDKIDLDSFTEIAESIK
;
A
#
# COMPACT_ATOMS: atom_id res chain seq x y z
N MET A 1 -54.93 -22.93 -29.33
CA MET A 1 -53.89 -22.14 -30.06
C MET A 1 -53.46 -20.83 -29.39
N LYS A 2 -54.28 -20.15 -28.57
CA LYS A 2 -53.89 -18.84 -27.96
C LYS A 2 -52.84 -18.94 -26.83
N HIS A 3 -52.77 -20.04 -26.08
CA HIS A 3 -51.83 -20.18 -24.95
C HIS A 3 -50.36 -20.37 -25.35
N TYR A 4 -50.09 -21.04 -26.49
CA TYR A 4 -48.72 -21.26 -26.97
C TYR A 4 -48.00 -19.98 -27.39
N LYS A 5 -48.75 -18.96 -27.86
CA LYS A 5 -48.20 -17.65 -28.23
C LYS A 5 -47.70 -16.87 -27.01
N VAL A 6 -48.41 -16.96 -25.88
CA VAL A 6 -48.03 -16.31 -24.63
C VAL A 6 -46.81 -16.99 -24.02
N ILE A 7 -46.79 -18.32 -24.01
CA ILE A 7 -45.64 -19.10 -23.52
C ILE A 7 -44.38 -18.75 -24.33
N PHE A 8 -44.46 -18.74 -25.66
CA PHE A 8 -43.33 -18.41 -26.53
C PHE A 8 -42.77 -16.99 -26.32
N LEU A 9 -43.64 -16.01 -26.10
CA LEU A 9 -43.23 -14.63 -25.80
C LEU A 9 -42.49 -14.53 -24.46
N VAL A 10 -42.95 -15.27 -23.44
CA VAL A 10 -42.29 -15.30 -22.12
C VAL A 10 -40.93 -15.97 -22.23
N THR A 11 -40.78 -17.07 -22.97
CA THR A 11 -39.47 -17.72 -23.15
C THR A 11 -38.47 -16.84 -23.90
N MET A 12 -38.91 -16.12 -24.94
CA MET A 12 -38.04 -15.19 -25.67
C MET A 12 -37.58 -14.02 -24.78
N PHE A 13 -38.45 -13.52 -23.91
CA PHE A 13 -38.13 -12.41 -23.01
C PHE A 13 -37.13 -12.83 -21.91
N ILE A 14 -37.22 -14.06 -21.40
CA ILE A 14 -36.25 -14.59 -20.43
C ILE A 14 -34.88 -14.81 -21.09
N LEU A 15 -34.86 -15.35 -22.32
CA LEU A 15 -33.61 -15.58 -23.06
C LEU A 15 -32.87 -14.28 -23.41
N SER A 16 -33.59 -13.21 -23.81
CA SER A 16 -32.95 -11.92 -24.08
C SER A 16 -32.38 -11.26 -22.83
N PHE A 17 -32.99 -11.47 -21.65
CA PHE A 17 -32.47 -10.96 -20.39
C PHE A 17 -31.18 -11.67 -19.96
N THR A 18 -31.03 -12.96 -20.24
CA THR A 18 -29.78 -13.70 -19.92
C THR A 18 -28.58 -13.30 -20.80
N MET A 19 -28.83 -12.86 -22.04
CA MET A 19 -27.77 -12.35 -22.92
C MET A 19 -27.23 -10.99 -22.49
N LEU A 20 -28.07 -10.13 -21.92
CA LEU A 20 -27.66 -8.81 -21.39
C LEU A 20 -26.78 -8.91 -20.14
N ILE A 21 -26.96 -9.93 -19.30
CA ILE A 21 -26.14 -10.15 -18.10
C ILE A 21 -24.74 -10.66 -18.48
N SER A 22 -24.60 -11.37 -19.61
CA SER A 22 -23.32 -11.93 -20.06
C SER A 22 -22.46 -10.95 -20.88
N ALA A 23 -22.99 -9.76 -21.20
CA ALA A 23 -22.29 -8.75 -22.00
C ALA A 23 -21.47 -7.75 -21.16
N ASN A 24 -21.62 -7.77 -19.83
CA ASN A 24 -20.76 -7.02 -18.93
C ASN A 24 -19.64 -7.94 -18.43
N GLU A 25 -18.40 -7.48 -18.61
CA GLU A 25 -17.17 -8.01 -17.98
C GLU A 25 -16.45 -9.15 -18.72
N SER A 26 -15.98 -8.84 -19.92
CA SER A 26 -14.71 -9.39 -20.43
C SER A 26 -13.81 -8.25 -20.92
N GLN A 27 -13.59 -7.23 -20.10
CA GLN A 27 -12.41 -6.40 -20.26
C GLN A 27 -11.22 -7.22 -19.75
N GLY A 28 -10.41 -7.72 -20.68
CA GLY A 28 -9.19 -8.42 -20.32
C GLY A 28 -8.26 -7.48 -19.55
N LYS A 29 -7.71 -7.96 -18.44
CA LYS A 29 -6.75 -7.19 -17.62
C LYS A 29 -5.57 -6.75 -18.46
N THR A 30 -5.09 -5.52 -18.23
CA THR A 30 -3.87 -5.03 -18.85
C THR A 30 -2.66 -5.84 -18.39
N HIS A 31 -1.53 -5.69 -19.07
CA HIS A 31 -0.29 -6.37 -18.68
C HIS A 31 0.17 -5.92 -17.28
N GLU A 32 0.05 -4.62 -16.99
CA GLU A 32 0.41 -4.01 -15.72
C GLU A 32 -0.48 -4.53 -14.58
N GLU A 33 -1.78 -4.65 -14.82
CA GLU A 33 -2.72 -5.23 -13.85
C GLU A 33 -2.37 -6.67 -13.50
N LYS A 34 -1.95 -7.47 -14.49
CA LYS A 34 -1.47 -8.85 -14.26
C LYS A 34 -0.19 -8.88 -13.42
N GLN A 35 0.79 -8.01 -13.72
CA GLN A 35 2.02 -7.92 -12.93
C GLN A 35 1.75 -7.55 -11.47
N ILE A 36 0.81 -6.62 -11.22
CA ILE A 36 0.42 -6.24 -9.86
C ILE A 36 -0.25 -7.41 -9.14
N GLU A 37 -1.14 -8.14 -9.82
CA GLU A 37 -1.78 -9.32 -9.24
C GLU A 37 -0.79 -10.43 -8.90
N GLU A 38 0.17 -10.68 -9.78
CA GLU A 38 1.26 -11.62 -9.55
C GLU A 38 2.13 -11.18 -8.36
N PHE A 39 2.46 -9.88 -8.29
CA PHE A 39 3.19 -9.31 -7.15
C PHE A 39 2.42 -9.51 -5.84
N ILE A 40 1.12 -9.21 -5.82
CA ILE A 40 0.27 -9.33 -4.63
C ILE A 40 0.20 -10.79 -4.18
N LYS A 41 -0.09 -11.71 -5.11
CA LYS A 41 -0.21 -13.14 -4.81
C LYS A 41 1.13 -13.77 -4.39
N GLY A 42 2.21 -13.41 -5.07
CA GLY A 42 3.54 -13.99 -4.81
C GLY A 42 4.18 -13.57 -3.49
N ASN A 43 3.68 -12.52 -2.85
CA ASN A 43 4.23 -11.97 -1.60
C ASN A 43 3.21 -11.95 -0.45
N ASP A 44 2.12 -12.72 -0.56
CA ASP A 44 1.06 -12.84 0.46
C ASP A 44 0.45 -11.49 0.88
N TYR A 45 0.33 -10.56 -0.06
CA TYR A 45 -0.26 -9.26 0.21
C TYR A 45 -1.79 -9.33 0.26
N ILE A 46 -2.34 -8.56 1.20
CA ILE A 46 -3.78 -8.30 1.31
C ILE A 46 -4.04 -6.78 1.21
N PRO A 47 -5.29 -6.34 1.01
CA PRO A 47 -5.61 -4.92 1.04
C PRO A 47 -5.07 -4.25 2.32
N ALA A 48 -4.42 -3.09 2.19
CA ALA A 48 -3.72 -2.43 3.31
C ALA A 48 -4.61 -2.28 4.56
N LYS A 49 -5.89 -1.93 4.36
CA LYS A 49 -6.88 -1.84 5.46
C LYS A 49 -7.03 -3.13 6.26
N LYS A 50 -6.99 -4.30 5.60
CA LYS A 50 -7.08 -5.61 6.27
C LYS A 50 -5.77 -5.92 7.01
N ALA A 51 -4.62 -5.66 6.39
CA ALA A 51 -3.31 -5.86 7.03
C ALA A 51 -3.16 -4.99 8.30
N ILE A 52 -3.55 -3.72 8.21
CA ILE A 52 -3.60 -2.81 9.37
C ILE A 52 -4.51 -3.36 10.46
N ALA A 53 -5.73 -3.79 10.11
CA ALA A 53 -6.65 -4.36 11.10
C ALA A 53 -6.09 -5.61 11.79
N GLN A 54 -5.39 -6.48 11.05
CA GLN A 54 -4.71 -7.64 11.61
C GLN A 54 -3.57 -7.24 12.57
N PHE A 55 -2.74 -6.28 12.19
CA PHE A 55 -1.65 -5.78 13.03
C PHE A 55 -2.17 -5.14 14.31
N GLN A 56 -3.18 -4.27 14.21
CA GLN A 56 -3.80 -3.64 15.39
C GLN A 56 -4.45 -4.67 16.31
N LYS A 57 -5.03 -5.75 15.76
CA LYS A 57 -5.56 -6.86 16.56
C LYS A 57 -4.44 -7.64 17.28
N MET A 58 -3.27 -7.78 16.65
CA MET A 58 -2.12 -8.49 17.20
C MET A 58 -1.47 -7.73 18.37
N TYR A 59 -1.32 -6.41 18.24
CA TYR A 59 -0.57 -5.60 19.22
C TYR A 59 -1.42 -4.67 20.08
N GLY A 60 -2.70 -4.47 19.76
CA GLY A 60 -3.59 -3.58 20.52
C GLY A 60 -3.36 -2.09 20.33
N GLU A 61 -2.37 -1.70 19.54
CA GLU A 61 -2.03 -0.30 19.24
C GLU A 61 -2.66 0.16 17.91
N LYS A 62 -3.09 1.42 17.84
CA LYS A 62 -3.68 2.00 16.63
C LYS A 62 -2.58 2.47 15.68
N VAL A 63 -2.66 2.04 14.42
CA VAL A 63 -1.75 2.49 13.36
C VAL A 63 -2.27 3.78 12.76
N ASN A 64 -1.43 4.82 12.77
CA ASN A 64 -1.68 6.05 12.03
C ASN A 64 -0.85 6.01 10.74
N LEU A 65 -1.45 6.48 9.64
CA LEU A 65 -0.79 6.55 8.34
C LEU A 65 -0.48 8.00 7.98
N PRO A 66 0.53 8.24 7.14
CA PRO A 66 0.81 9.58 6.66
C PRO A 66 -0.34 10.09 5.78
N ARG A 67 -0.73 11.34 5.99
CA ARG A 67 -1.70 12.04 5.13
C ARG A 67 -1.06 12.55 3.84
N LYS A 68 0.25 12.80 3.87
CA LYS A 68 1.06 13.16 2.71
C LYS A 68 1.85 11.94 2.24
N LEU A 69 1.82 11.69 0.94
CA LEU A 69 2.62 10.66 0.29
C LEU A 69 3.45 11.32 -0.81
N PRO A 70 4.59 10.72 -1.22
CA PRO A 70 5.42 11.28 -2.28
C PRO A 70 4.74 11.32 -3.66
N PHE A 71 3.64 10.59 -3.81
CA PHE A 71 2.76 10.59 -4.97
C PHE A 71 1.37 10.10 -4.57
N GLU A 72 0.38 10.29 -5.43
CA GLU A 72 -0.96 9.73 -5.25
C GLU A 72 -0.98 8.25 -5.69
N PRO A 73 -1.15 7.28 -4.76
CA PRO A 73 -1.14 5.87 -5.11
C PRO A 73 -2.51 5.43 -5.63
N THR A 74 -2.50 4.57 -6.66
CA THR A 74 -3.71 3.90 -7.16
C THR A 74 -3.95 2.56 -6.46
N HIS A 75 -2.89 1.96 -5.90
CA HIS A 75 -2.97 0.67 -5.21
C HIS A 75 -2.35 0.77 -3.82
N ARG A 76 -2.97 0.09 -2.85
CA ARG A 76 -2.51 0.04 -1.45
C ARG A 76 -2.67 -1.36 -0.90
N PHE A 77 -1.57 -1.99 -0.54
CA PHE A 77 -1.55 -3.34 0.00
C PHE A 77 -0.58 -3.45 1.16
N GLY A 78 -0.76 -4.49 1.97
CA GLY A 78 0.08 -4.76 3.12
C GLY A 78 0.13 -6.23 3.48
N ASN A 79 1.19 -6.62 4.19
CA ASN A 79 1.31 -7.91 4.84
C ASN A 79 1.97 -7.72 6.21
N ILE A 80 1.83 -8.73 7.08
CA ILE A 80 2.59 -8.82 8.32
C ILE A 80 3.72 -9.81 8.03
N ASP A 81 4.97 -9.36 8.14
CA ASP A 81 6.11 -10.21 7.87
C ASP A 81 6.35 -11.24 9.00
N LYS A 82 7.35 -12.10 8.80
CA LYS A 82 7.72 -13.14 9.77
C LYS A 82 8.15 -12.60 11.14
N ASP A 83 8.59 -11.34 11.19
CA ASP A 83 9.02 -10.67 12.42
C ASP A 83 7.85 -9.92 13.07
N GLY A 84 6.63 -10.07 12.53
CA GLY A 84 5.43 -9.43 13.05
C GLY A 84 5.32 -7.95 12.70
N ARG A 85 6.09 -7.44 11.74
CA ARG A 85 6.05 -6.04 11.31
C ARG A 85 5.03 -5.87 10.19
N LEU A 86 4.22 -4.82 10.27
CA LEU A 86 3.33 -4.44 9.18
C LEU A 86 4.14 -3.75 8.09
N LYS A 87 4.22 -4.37 6.91
CA LYS A 87 4.81 -3.79 5.72
C LYS A 87 3.70 -3.33 4.78
N LEU A 88 3.67 -2.05 4.46
CA LEU A 88 2.73 -1.41 3.55
C LEU A 88 3.45 -0.96 2.29
N HIS A 89 2.74 -1.07 1.17
CA HIS A 89 3.15 -0.52 -0.11
C HIS A 89 2.05 0.38 -0.65
N PHE A 90 2.49 1.53 -1.15
CA PHE A 90 1.67 2.48 -1.88
C PHE A 90 2.21 2.50 -3.31
N LEU A 91 1.46 1.95 -4.26
CA LEU A 91 1.90 1.83 -5.64
C LEU A 91 1.14 2.77 -6.57
N ARG A 92 1.88 3.33 -7.54
CA ARG A 92 1.34 3.88 -8.77
C ARG A 92 2.02 3.17 -9.95
N PRO A 93 1.32 2.25 -10.64
CA PRO A 93 1.87 1.55 -11.78
C PRO A 93 2.36 2.53 -12.84
N GLY A 94 3.52 2.22 -13.40
CA GLY A 94 4.06 2.91 -14.55
C GLY A 94 3.25 2.62 -15.80
N LYS A 95 3.69 3.22 -16.90
CA LYS A 95 3.33 2.75 -18.24
C LYS A 95 4.63 2.44 -18.97
N ILE A 96 4.66 1.30 -19.63
CA ILE A 96 5.80 0.85 -20.42
C ILE A 96 6.19 1.99 -21.39
N ASP A 97 7.47 2.33 -21.41
CA ASP A 97 8.08 3.38 -22.24
C ASP A 97 7.62 4.83 -22.00
N GLU A 98 6.70 5.11 -21.06
CA GLU A 98 6.28 6.47 -20.70
C GLU A 98 6.86 6.93 -19.36
N TYR A 99 6.62 6.16 -18.28
CA TYR A 99 7.07 6.52 -16.93
C TYR A 99 7.18 5.31 -16.01
N PRO A 100 8.11 5.31 -15.03
CA PRO A 100 8.34 4.15 -14.17
C PRO A 100 7.22 3.95 -13.16
N THR A 101 7.06 2.70 -12.71
CA THR A 101 6.29 2.38 -11.51
C THR A 101 6.88 3.09 -10.30
N LEU A 102 6.01 3.72 -9.52
CA LEU A 102 6.39 4.29 -8.23
C LEU A 102 5.93 3.37 -7.11
N ASP A 103 6.85 3.10 -6.19
CA ASP A 103 6.61 2.32 -4.98
C ASP A 103 7.15 3.09 -3.78
N PHE A 104 6.30 3.19 -2.75
CA PHE A 104 6.66 3.71 -1.46
C PHE A 104 6.37 2.67 -0.40
N VAL A 105 7.44 2.16 0.22
CA VAL A 105 7.37 1.12 1.24
C VAL A 105 7.41 1.75 2.63
N PHE A 106 6.45 1.36 3.45
CA PHE A 106 6.23 1.92 4.78
C PHE A 106 6.03 0.80 5.79
N TYR A 107 6.90 0.75 6.80
CA TYR A 107 6.85 -0.24 7.86
C TYR A 107 6.32 0.36 9.16
N VAL A 108 5.52 -0.43 9.85
CA VAL A 108 5.05 -0.17 11.21
C VAL A 108 5.36 -1.39 12.08
N MET A 109 5.93 -1.16 13.25
CA MET A 109 6.37 -2.21 14.15
C MET A 109 6.23 -1.78 15.61
N PRO A 110 6.26 -2.72 16.57
CA PRO A 110 6.46 -2.39 17.98
C PRO A 110 7.73 -1.54 18.18
N GLN A 111 7.67 -0.57 19.09
CA GLN A 111 8.80 0.33 19.36
C GLN A 111 10.14 -0.41 19.59
N LYS A 112 10.12 -1.50 20.37
CA LYS A 112 11.30 -2.31 20.68
C LYS A 112 12.02 -2.87 19.43
N ASP A 113 11.30 -3.08 18.33
CA ASP A 113 11.85 -3.67 17.12
C ASP A 113 12.51 -2.59 16.25
N LEU A 114 12.13 -1.32 16.41
CA LEU A 114 12.77 -0.19 15.74
C LEU A 114 14.21 0.00 16.21
N ASP A 115 14.48 -0.23 17.50
CA ASP A 115 15.80 -0.13 18.11
C ASP A 115 16.81 -1.10 17.47
N MET A 116 16.33 -2.18 16.83
CA MET A 116 17.18 -3.13 16.10
C MET A 116 17.56 -2.64 14.68
N ILE A 117 16.85 -1.65 14.15
CA ILE A 117 17.01 -1.13 12.79
C ILE A 117 17.78 0.20 12.81
N VAL A 118 17.58 1.02 13.84
CA VAL A 118 18.32 2.25 14.06
C VAL A 118 19.78 1.93 14.40
N HIS A 119 20.71 2.69 13.83
CA HIS A 119 22.14 2.54 14.06
C HIS A 119 22.73 3.80 14.70
N SER A 120 23.83 3.64 15.43
CA SER A 120 24.50 4.75 16.13
C SER A 120 25.07 5.82 15.21
N ASN A 121 25.22 5.52 13.91
CA ASN A 121 25.68 6.46 12.89
C ASN A 121 24.53 7.14 12.12
N ASP A 122 23.27 6.86 12.47
CA ASP A 122 22.13 7.56 11.88
C ASP A 122 22.13 9.02 12.31
N LYS A 123 21.80 9.91 11.38
CA LYS A 123 21.66 11.33 11.69
C LYS A 123 20.36 11.55 12.45
N VAL A 124 20.46 12.13 13.62
CA VAL A 124 19.30 12.43 14.45
C VAL A 124 18.72 13.79 14.05
N TYR A 125 17.40 13.81 13.86
CA TYR A 125 16.60 15.01 13.60
C TYR A 125 15.43 15.07 14.58
N ASN A 126 14.99 16.26 14.93
CA ASN A 126 13.78 16.44 15.74
C ASN A 126 12.62 16.80 14.81
N LEU A 127 11.54 16.03 14.88
CA LEU A 127 10.28 16.37 14.23
C LEU A 127 9.64 17.59 14.93
N LYS A 128 8.65 18.24 14.30
CA LYS A 128 7.91 19.37 14.91
C LYS A 128 7.26 19.08 16.26
N ASN A 129 6.97 17.81 16.56
CA ASN A 129 6.43 17.36 17.84
C ASN A 129 7.52 16.99 18.87
N GLU A 130 8.78 17.34 18.59
CA GLU A 130 9.97 17.06 19.41
C GLU A 130 10.36 15.57 19.50
N GLU A 131 9.67 14.68 18.78
CA GLU A 131 10.08 13.28 18.66
C GLU A 131 11.37 13.19 17.82
N LYS A 132 12.26 12.28 18.23
CA LYS A 132 13.50 12.00 17.51
C LYS A 132 13.22 11.11 16.31
N ALA A 133 13.71 11.54 15.15
CA ALA A 133 13.79 10.75 13.94
C ALA A 133 15.25 10.46 13.58
N PHE A 134 15.49 9.26 13.08
CA PHE A 134 16.79 8.74 12.69
C PHE A 134 16.81 8.62 11.17
N TYR A 135 17.61 9.46 10.53
CA TYR A 135 17.75 9.52 9.09
C TYR A 135 19.05 8.84 8.65
N ARG A 136 18.92 7.95 7.68
CA ARG A 136 20.05 7.25 7.07
C ARG A 136 20.15 7.60 5.60
N LYS A 137 21.32 8.12 5.22
CA LYS A 137 21.71 8.34 3.83
C LYS A 137 22.66 7.23 3.41
N HIS A 138 22.24 6.38 2.49
CA HIS A 138 23.15 5.46 1.80
C HIS A 138 23.66 6.11 0.50
N HIS A 139 24.95 5.96 0.20
CA HIS A 139 25.55 6.60 -0.97
C HIS A 139 25.09 5.87 -2.24
N ASN A 140 24.42 6.57 -3.17
CA ASN A 140 23.79 6.00 -4.38
C ASN A 140 22.64 4.99 -4.12
N ASP A 141 22.13 4.97 -2.89
CA ASP A 141 21.28 3.91 -2.37
C ASP A 141 20.09 4.48 -1.58
N PHE A 142 19.11 3.62 -1.29
CA PHE A 142 17.88 3.89 -0.55
C PHE A 142 18.10 4.77 0.71
N HIS A 143 17.49 5.96 0.74
CA HIS A 143 17.44 6.79 1.95
C HIS A 143 16.27 6.34 2.83
N SER A 144 16.42 6.43 4.15
CA SER A 144 15.35 6.05 5.07
C SER A 144 15.24 6.95 6.28
N LEU A 145 14.03 7.04 6.82
CA LEU A 145 13.70 7.70 8.08
C LEU A 145 13.02 6.70 9.02
N ALA A 146 13.47 6.67 10.27
CA ALA A 146 12.91 5.87 11.35
C ALA A 146 12.51 6.77 12.52
N PHE A 147 11.37 6.57 13.16
CA PHE A 147 10.99 7.30 14.37
C PHE A 147 9.94 6.56 15.18
N VAL A 148 9.75 6.94 16.44
CA VAL A 148 8.73 6.38 17.32
C VAL A 148 7.64 7.41 17.52
N GLN A 149 6.38 7.00 17.37
CA GLN A 149 5.21 7.81 17.69
C GLN A 149 4.09 6.90 18.22
N ASN A 150 3.42 7.31 19.30
CA ASN A 150 2.32 6.53 19.91
C ASN A 150 2.69 5.05 20.19
N LYS A 151 3.89 4.79 20.75
CA LYS A 151 4.42 3.45 21.07
C LYS A 151 4.67 2.51 19.88
N LEU A 152 4.53 3.02 18.66
CA LEU A 152 4.87 2.30 17.44
C LEU A 152 6.12 2.89 16.81
N GLY A 153 6.97 2.03 16.28
CA GLY A 153 8.07 2.39 15.41
C GLY A 153 7.60 2.49 13.97
N TYR A 154 7.98 3.55 13.31
CA TYR A 154 7.73 3.82 11.90
C TYR A 154 9.06 3.83 11.16
N TYR A 155 9.14 3.14 10.02
CA TYR A 155 10.33 3.08 9.18
C TYR A 155 9.93 3.11 7.72
N PHE A 156 10.48 4.03 6.95
CA PHE A 156 10.19 4.12 5.52
C PHE A 156 11.36 4.70 4.77
N GLY A 157 11.41 4.45 3.47
CA GLY A 157 12.48 4.93 2.63
C GLY A 157 12.12 4.98 1.16
N ALA A 158 12.99 5.61 0.40
CA ALA A 158 12.88 5.76 -1.04
C ALA A 158 14.25 5.97 -1.66
N ASN A 159 14.34 5.79 -2.99
CA ASN A 159 15.57 6.06 -3.72
C ASN A 159 15.97 7.55 -3.62
N PRO A 160 17.27 7.86 -3.56
CA PRO A 160 17.81 9.20 -3.33
C PRO A 160 17.24 10.28 -4.24
N ASP A 161 17.05 9.93 -5.52
CA ASP A 161 16.60 10.85 -6.56
C ASP A 161 15.12 11.24 -6.43
N LYS A 162 14.38 10.58 -5.52
CA LYS A 162 12.93 10.73 -5.41
C LYS A 162 12.48 11.48 -4.16
N ILE A 163 13.23 11.44 -3.07
CA ILE A 163 12.82 12.02 -1.77
C ILE A 163 14.05 12.51 -0.99
N ASP A 164 14.04 13.79 -0.62
CA ASP A 164 15.02 14.39 0.28
C ASP A 164 14.56 14.36 1.75
N LEU A 165 15.43 14.80 2.66
CA LEU A 165 15.14 14.81 4.10
C LEU A 165 13.90 15.64 4.46
N ASP A 166 13.71 16.78 3.82
CA ASP A 166 12.58 17.67 4.10
C ASP A 166 11.27 16.95 3.73
N SER A 167 11.24 16.28 2.57
CA SER A 167 10.12 15.45 2.15
C SER A 167 9.87 14.27 3.10
N PHE A 168 10.93 13.60 3.58
CA PHE A 168 10.81 12.55 4.60
C PHE A 168 10.17 13.08 5.89
N THR A 169 10.61 14.26 6.34
CA THR A 169 10.12 14.91 7.55
C THR A 169 8.66 15.31 7.40
N GLU A 170 8.27 15.87 6.25
CA GLU A 170 6.88 16.22 5.97
C GLU A 170 5.94 15.00 5.97
N ILE A 171 6.40 13.87 5.41
CA ILE A 171 5.64 12.61 5.44
C ILE A 171 5.47 12.15 6.89
N ALA A 172 6.56 12.13 7.68
CA ALA A 172 6.53 11.73 9.08
C ALA A 172 5.54 12.60 9.90
N GLU A 173 5.64 13.92 9.78
CA GLU A 173 4.78 14.87 10.50
C GLU A 173 3.31 14.84 10.07
N SER A 174 3.01 14.22 8.93
CA SER A 174 1.65 14.05 8.45
C SER A 174 0.91 12.86 9.08
N ILE A 175 1.58 12.06 9.91
CA ILE A 175 1.02 10.88 10.57
C ILE A 175 0.17 11.31 11.78
N LYS A 176 -1.14 11.02 11.71
CA LYS A 176 -2.15 11.41 12.72
C LYS A 176 -3.30 10.42 12.79
#